data_AF-B5ECV8-F1
#
_entry.id   AF-B5ECV8-F1
#
_cell.length_a   1.000
_cell.length_b   1.000
_cell.length_c   1.000
_cell.angle_alpha   90.00
_cell.angle_beta   90.00
_cell.angle_gamma   90.00
#
_symmetry.space_group_name_H-M   'P 1'
#
loop_
_entity.id
_entity.type
_entity.pdbx_description
1 polymer ?
#
loop_
_entity_poly.entity_id
_entity_poly.type
_entity_poly.pdbx_seq_one_letter_code
_entity_poly.pdbx_strand_id
1 'polypeptide(L)'
;MDLFEELKAAAAGRNEEGDFPDWLLAGVLEVANSPDLHSDHLGLVELLLAQVRDYDAYAGAGCFDASVTAGTIERTLRLMGQR
;
A
#
# COMPACT_ATOMS: atom_id res chain seq x y z
N MET A 1 9.31 13.83 7.30
CA MET A 1 9.66 12.85 6.26
C MET A 1 8.61 13.02 5.17
N ASP A 2 8.97 12.79 3.91
CA ASP A 2 8.02 12.90 2.81
C ASP A 2 7.09 11.67 2.82
N LEU A 3 5.78 11.89 2.61
CA LEU A 3 4.76 10.84 2.70
C LEU A 3 5.04 9.69 1.70
N PHE A 4 5.54 10.04 0.52
CA PHE A 4 5.86 9.07 -0.52
C PHE A 4 7.12 8.27 -0.17
N GLU A 5 8.11 8.90 0.47
CA GLU A 5 9.27 8.20 1.00
C GLU A 5 8.91 7.23 2.15
N GLU A 6 7.98 7.62 3.02
CA GLU A 6 7.45 6.71 4.06
C GLU A 6 6.72 5.51 3.46
N LEU A 7 5.92 5.72 2.42
CA LEU A 7 5.22 4.65 1.71
C LEU A 7 6.20 3.67 1.07
N LYS A 8 7.25 4.19 0.41
CA LYS A 8 8.31 3.39 -0.19
C LYS A 8 9.04 2.53 0.84
N ALA A 9 9.43 3.13 1.97
CA ALA A 9 10.14 2.42 3.03
C ALA A 9 9.27 1.34 3.68
N ALA A 10 7.99 1.63 3.94
CA ALA A 10 7.07 0.66 4.53
C ALA A 10 6.82 -0.53 3.60
N ALA A 11 6.60 -0.28 2.30
CA ALA A 11 6.36 -1.33 1.32
C ALA A 11 7.59 -2.20 1.09
N ALA A 12 8.78 -1.59 0.99
CA ALA A 12 10.04 -2.31 0.87
C ALA A 12 10.30 -3.21 2.08
N GLY A 13 10.16 -2.68 3.30
CA GLY A 13 10.38 -3.47 4.52
C GLY A 13 9.43 -4.67 4.66
N ARG A 14 8.16 -4.50 4.30
CA ARG A 14 7.17 -5.60 4.33
C ARG A 14 7.40 -6.65 3.23
N ASN A 15 7.91 -6.25 2.08
CA ASN A 15 8.30 -7.19 1.02
C ASN A 15 9.57 -7.96 1.41
N GLU A 16 10.54 -7.32 2.07
CA GLU A 16 11.73 -7.99 2.61
C GLU A 16 11.38 -9.03 3.70
N GLU A 17 10.32 -8.80 4.49
CA GLU A 17 9.78 -9.81 5.41
C GLU A 17 9.10 -11.00 4.70
N GLY A 18 8.85 -10.90 3.39
CA GLY A 18 8.19 -11.94 2.58
C GLY A 18 6.67 -11.97 2.68
N ASP A 19 6.08 -11.01 3.41
CA ASP A 19 4.65 -10.91 3.66
C ASP A 19 3.93 -10.19 2.51
N PHE A 20 4.60 -9.20 1.93
CA PHE A 20 4.05 -8.33 0.89
C PHE A 20 4.41 -8.80 -0.52
N PRO A 21 3.44 -9.05 -1.41
CA PRO A 21 3.74 -9.63 -2.71
C PRO A 21 4.27 -8.58 -3.72
N ASP A 22 5.17 -9.01 -4.60
CA ASP A 22 5.87 -8.14 -5.57
C ASP A 22 4.94 -7.34 -6.49
N TRP A 23 3.81 -7.93 -6.90
CA TRP A 23 2.85 -7.26 -7.78
C TRP A 23 2.14 -6.09 -7.10
N LEU A 24 1.96 -6.14 -5.77
CA LEU A 24 1.46 -5.03 -4.96
C LEU A 24 2.55 -4.00 -4.72
N LEU A 25 3.78 -4.46 -4.44
CA LEU A 25 4.94 -3.59 -4.26
C LEU A 25 5.14 -2.70 -5.49
N ALA A 26 5.05 -3.27 -6.70
CA ALA A 26 5.19 -2.50 -7.94
C ALA A 26 4.21 -1.32 -8.03
N GLY A 27 2.92 -1.55 -7.74
CA GLY A 27 1.90 -0.49 -7.76
C GLY A 27 2.11 0.56 -6.67
N VAL A 28 2.50 0.14 -5.46
CA VAL A 28 2.82 1.07 -4.36
C VAL A 28 4.05 1.91 -4.68
N LEU A 29 5.08 1.31 -5.27
CA LEU A 29 6.29 2.02 -5.69
C LEU A 29 6.02 2.98 -6.85
N GLU A 30 5.14 2.66 -7.79
CA GLU A 30 4.79 3.57 -8.88
C GLU A 30 4.16 4.86 -8.35
N VAL A 31 3.25 4.75 -7.37
CA VAL A 31 2.68 5.90 -6.65
C VAL A 31 3.76 6.66 -5.89
N ALA A 32 4.62 5.96 -5.15
CA ALA A 32 5.69 6.56 -4.35
C ALA A 32 6.75 7.28 -5.20
N ASN A 33 7.05 6.79 -6.40
CA ASN A 33 8.01 7.42 -7.32
C ASN A 33 7.38 8.52 -8.20
N SER A 34 6.06 8.72 -8.12
CA SER A 34 5.32 9.71 -8.91
C SER A 34 4.57 10.74 -8.03
N PRO A 35 5.26 11.43 -7.10
CA PRO A 35 4.59 12.35 -6.17
C PRO A 35 3.86 13.49 -6.88
N ASP A 36 4.39 14.03 -7.98
CA ASP A 36 3.74 15.08 -8.79
C ASP A 36 2.36 14.65 -9.32
N LEU A 37 2.18 13.37 -9.69
CA LEU A 37 0.91 12.85 -10.22
C LEU A 37 -0.13 12.59 -9.13
N HIS A 38 0.34 12.39 -7.89
CA HIS A 38 -0.50 12.00 -6.75
C HIS A 38 -0.57 13.08 -5.66
N SER A 39 0.02 14.25 -5.89
CA SER A 39 -0.03 15.40 -4.97
C SER A 39 -1.45 15.93 -4.76
N ASP A 40 -2.35 15.74 -5.72
CA ASP A 40 -3.78 16.08 -5.58
C ASP A 40 -4.56 15.01 -4.77
N HIS A 41 -3.96 13.83 -4.55
CA HIS A 41 -4.57 12.67 -3.93
C HIS A 41 -3.87 12.26 -2.61
N LEU A 42 -3.27 13.20 -1.89
CA LEU A 42 -2.53 12.93 -0.65
C LEU A 42 -3.31 12.07 0.36
N GLY A 43 -4.62 12.28 0.49
CA GLY A 43 -5.46 11.45 1.38
C GLY A 43 -5.53 9.97 0.97
N LEU A 44 -5.47 9.66 -0.33
CA LEU A 44 -5.37 8.28 -0.81
C LEU A 44 -3.98 7.69 -0.58
N VAL A 45 -2.93 8.52 -0.66
CA VAL A 45 -1.55 8.11 -0.36
C VAL A 45 -1.38 7.83 1.14
N GLU A 46 -1.96 8.65 2.01
CA GLU A 46 -2.01 8.41 3.46
C GLU A 46 -2.77 7.12 3.79
N LEU A 47 -3.91 6.90 3.13
CA LEU A 47 -4.68 5.66 3.27
C LEU A 47 -3.86 4.44 2.82
N LEU A 48 -3.17 4.54 1.68
CA LEU A 48 -2.32 3.48 1.16
C LEU A 48 -1.16 3.17 2.11
N LEU A 49 -0.53 4.20 2.69
CA LEU A 49 0.51 4.04 3.71
C LEU A 49 -0.02 3.33 4.95
N ALA A 50 -1.18 3.74 5.47
CA ALA A 50 -1.81 3.08 6.60
C ALA A 50 -2.11 1.61 6.29
N GLN A 51 -2.61 1.34 5.08
CA GLN A 51 -2.90 -0.02 4.62
C GLN A 51 -1.64 -0.89 4.50
N VAL A 52 -0.55 -0.38 3.94
CA VAL A 52 0.73 -1.11 3.85
C VAL A 52 1.31 -1.38 5.25
N ARG A 53 1.15 -0.44 6.18
CA ARG A 53 1.59 -0.62 7.58
C ARG A 53 0.75 -1.65 8.33
N ASP A 54 -0.55 -1.69 8.08
CA ASP A 54 -1.50 -2.61 8.71
C ASP A 54 -1.69 -3.92 7.91
N TYR A 55 -0.95 -4.08 6.80
CA TYR A 55 -0.98 -5.29 6.00
C TYR A 55 -0.51 -6.47 6.84
N ASP A 56 -1.35 -7.50 6.85
CA ASP A 56 -1.12 -8.73 7.58
C ASP A 56 -1.41 -9.89 6.61
N ALA A 57 -0.40 -10.66 6.20
CA ALA A 57 -0.60 -11.79 5.28
C ALA A 57 -1.46 -12.91 5.88
N TYR A 58 -1.68 -12.92 7.19
CA TYR A 58 -2.55 -13.84 7.90
C TYR A 58 -3.97 -13.28 8.14
N ALA A 59 -4.23 -12.05 7.68
CA ALA A 59 -5.55 -11.43 7.66
C ALA A 59 -6.54 -12.28 6.89
N GLY A 60 -7.52 -12.85 7.59
CA GLY A 60 -8.57 -13.69 6.98
C GLY A 60 -8.70 -15.11 7.54
N ALA A 61 -7.91 -15.51 8.54
CA ALA A 61 -8.18 -16.74 9.29
C ALA A 61 -9.41 -16.63 10.24
N GLY A 62 -9.91 -15.41 10.47
CA GLY A 62 -11.11 -15.12 11.26
C GLY A 62 -12.21 -14.52 10.40
N CYS A 63 -13.44 -15.02 10.54
CA CYS A 63 -14.64 -14.64 9.79
C CYS A 63 -15.04 -13.14 9.87
N PHE A 64 -14.30 -12.30 10.61
CA PHE A 64 -14.62 -10.88 10.85
C PHE A 64 -13.38 -10.00 11.02
N ASP A 65 -12.24 -10.37 10.46
CA ASP A 65 -11.02 -9.63 10.76
C ASP A 65 -10.92 -8.35 9.91
N ALA A 66 -10.84 -7.22 10.60
CA ALA A 66 -10.71 -5.88 10.04
C ALA A 66 -9.30 -5.59 9.48
N SER A 67 -8.55 -6.64 9.17
CA SER A 67 -7.15 -6.54 8.76
C SER A 67 -7.02 -6.30 7.26
N VAL A 68 -5.97 -5.57 6.91
CA VAL A 68 -5.76 -5.09 5.55
C VAL A 68 -5.21 -6.22 4.69
N THR A 69 -6.04 -6.70 3.78
CA THR A 69 -5.65 -7.71 2.79
C THR A 69 -5.07 -7.06 1.53
N ALA A 70 -4.40 -7.86 0.71
CA ALA A 70 -3.92 -7.49 -0.61
C ALA A 70 -5.02 -6.83 -1.48
N GLY A 71 -6.26 -7.33 -1.40
CA GLY A 71 -7.40 -6.78 -2.15
C GLY A 71 -7.84 -5.40 -1.69
N THR A 72 -7.61 -5.04 -0.42
CA THR A 72 -7.87 -3.70 0.11
C THR A 72 -6.90 -2.69 -0.50
N ILE A 73 -5.62 -3.04 -0.57
CA ILE A 73 -4.58 -2.19 -1.17
C ILE A 73 -4.78 -2.06 -2.68
N GLU A 74 -5.10 -3.16 -3.38
CA GLU A 74 -5.40 -3.15 -4.82
C GLU A 74 -6.57 -2.20 -5.15
N ARG A 75 -7.63 -2.19 -4.32
CA ARG A 75 -8.75 -1.26 -4.52
C ARG A 75 -8.30 0.20 -4.42
N THR A 76 -7.48 0.52 -3.43
CA THR A 76 -6.96 1.87 -3.24
C THR A 76 -6.07 2.29 -4.41
N LEU A 77 -5.21 1.39 -4.90
CA LEU A 77 -4.39 1.61 -6.10
C LEU A 77 -5.26 1.88 -7.34
N ARG A 78 -6.33 1.10 -7.55
CA ARG A 78 -7.28 1.34 -8.65
C ARG A 78 -7.95 2.71 -8.58
N LEU A 79 -8.27 3.21 -7.39
CA LEU A 79 -8.84 4.56 -7.21
C LEU A 79 -7.85 5.66 -7.63
N MET A 80 -6.55 5.37 -7.56
CA MET A 80 -5.47 6.25 -8.02
C MET A 80 -5.11 6.05 -9.50
N GLY A 81 -5.81 5.19 -10.23
CA GLY A 81 -5.56 4.92 -11.65
C GLY A 81 -4.42 3.93 -11.94
N GLN A 82 -3.92 3.23 -10.92
CA GLN A 82 -2.89 2.20 -11.03
C GLN A 82 -3.53 0.85 -11.42
N ARG A 83 -2.93 0.10 -12.35
CA ARG A 83 -3.52 -1.11 -12.96
C ARG A 83 -2.62 -2.33 -12.88
#